data_AF-A0A7R9DJ54-F1
#
_entry.id   AF-A0A7R9DJ54-F1
#
_cell.length_a   1.000
_cell.length_b   1.000
_cell.length_c   1.000
_cell.angle_alpha   90.00
_cell.angle_beta   90.00
_cell.angle_gamma   90.00
#
_symmetry.space_group_name_H-M   'P 1'
#
loop_
_entity.id
_entity.type
_entity.pdbx_description
1 polymer ?
#
loop_
_entity_poly.entity_id
_entity_poly.type
_entity_poly.pdbx_seq_one_letter_code
_entity_poly.pdbx_strand_id
1 'polypeptide(L)'
;MFHGDSNLSQRGGLAVAVPGELKGYQALFDHPELKSGNVDWRDLIEPTIKLCEEGLEVTPYLANVLQSQEESIKNRQTLGDILINNATQKVWQLGDKIRRPQLAKTLRKIISEGAEALYNGSLTRDFVKDIRDLGGIITEEDMANYSVKWSDPVSAQLRGNFTLHTMPLPGSGDVLVFMLNILNTFVPAATDVLTYHRITESMKYAYGRRTELGDTDFVHNIGD
;
A
#
# COMPACT_ATOMS: atom_id res chain seq x y z
N MET A 1 2.22 -4.79 22.94
CA MET A 1 1.18 -4.31 22.02
C MET A 1 0.05 -5.33 21.89
N PHE A 2 0.27 -6.51 21.31
CA PHE A 2 -0.82 -7.45 21.00
C PHE A 2 -1.16 -8.50 22.08
N HIS A 3 -0.35 -8.63 23.14
CA HIS A 3 -0.60 -9.52 24.30
C HIS A 3 -0.99 -10.97 23.96
N GLY A 4 -0.51 -11.50 22.84
CA GLY A 4 -0.80 -12.87 22.38
C GLY A 4 -2.10 -13.02 21.58
N ASP A 5 -2.88 -11.95 21.37
CA ASP A 5 -4.06 -11.96 20.50
C ASP A 5 -3.71 -11.51 19.09
N SER A 6 -3.63 -12.47 18.17
CA SER A 6 -3.34 -12.21 16.75
C SER A 6 -4.44 -11.45 16.02
N ASN A 7 -5.65 -11.31 16.58
CA ASN A 7 -6.70 -10.51 15.94
C ASN A 7 -6.36 -9.01 16.01
N LEU A 8 -5.70 -8.58 17.08
CA LEU A 8 -5.34 -7.18 17.28
C LEU A 8 -4.28 -6.68 16.27
N SER A 9 -3.51 -7.60 15.65
CA SER A 9 -2.59 -7.27 14.57
C SER A 9 -3.23 -7.26 13.18
N GLN A 10 -4.51 -7.62 13.08
CA GLN A 10 -5.24 -7.75 11.80
C GLN A 10 -6.46 -6.83 11.71
N ARG A 11 -7.00 -6.40 12.86
CA ARG A 11 -8.27 -5.67 12.95
C ARG A 11 -8.19 -4.56 13.99
N GLY A 12 -8.95 -3.49 13.75
CA GLY A 12 -9.04 -2.35 14.65
C GLY A 12 -7.86 -1.37 14.52
N GLY A 13 -7.85 -0.34 15.36
CA GLY A 13 -6.85 0.72 15.31
C GLY A 13 -5.44 0.23 15.67
N LEU A 14 -5.32 -0.84 16.47
CA LEU A 14 -4.01 -1.39 16.86
C LEU A 14 -3.29 -2.11 15.71
N ALA A 15 -4.01 -2.47 14.66
CA ALA A 15 -3.44 -3.05 13.43
C ALA A 15 -2.93 -1.97 12.45
N VAL A 16 -3.13 -0.68 12.76
CA VAL A 16 -2.76 0.43 11.88
C VAL A 16 -1.35 0.93 12.23
N ALA A 17 -0.46 0.95 11.24
CA ALA A 17 0.81 1.66 11.29
C ALA A 17 0.68 3.08 10.73
N VAL A 18 1.65 3.96 11.01
CA VAL A 18 1.66 5.33 10.49
C VAL A 18 1.62 5.31 8.96
N PRO A 19 0.60 5.90 8.31
CA PRO A 19 0.48 5.87 6.85
C PRO A 19 1.61 6.66 6.18
N GLY A 20 2.29 6.07 5.20
CA GLY A 20 3.41 6.70 4.49
C GLY A 20 3.12 7.24 3.09
N GLU A 21 2.00 6.82 2.51
CA GLU A 21 1.71 6.98 1.09
C GLU A 21 1.72 8.45 0.63
N LEU A 22 1.04 9.33 1.37
CA LEU A 22 0.92 10.73 0.99
C LEU A 22 2.26 11.49 1.09
N LYS A 23 3.06 11.23 2.13
CA LYS A 23 4.43 11.76 2.22
C LYS A 23 5.32 11.23 1.10
N GLY A 24 5.17 9.96 0.71
CA GLY A 24 5.87 9.39 -0.43
C GLY A 24 5.57 10.12 -1.74
N TYR A 25 4.28 10.35 -2.04
CA TYR A 25 3.87 11.09 -3.24
C TYR A 25 4.39 12.53 -3.24
N GLN A 26 4.24 13.24 -2.12
CA GLN A 26 4.73 14.62 -2.01
C GLN A 26 6.25 14.68 -2.14
N ALA A 27 6.98 13.78 -1.49
CA ALA A 27 8.43 13.73 -1.57
C ALA A 27 8.93 13.46 -3.00
N LEU A 28 8.26 12.56 -3.75
CA LEU A 28 8.57 12.34 -5.16
C LEU A 28 8.23 13.55 -6.02
N PHE A 29 7.08 14.18 -5.77
CA PHE A 29 6.64 15.38 -6.48
C PHE A 29 7.60 16.57 -6.27
N ASP A 30 8.13 16.72 -5.06
CA ASP A 30 9.08 17.79 -4.71
C ASP A 30 10.53 17.44 -5.07
N HIS A 31 10.82 16.17 -5.39
CA HIS A 31 12.18 15.71 -5.63
C HIS A 31 12.83 16.48 -6.78
N PRO A 32 14.02 17.08 -6.60
CA PRO A 32 14.62 17.98 -7.58
C PRO A 32 14.89 17.33 -8.94
N GLU A 33 15.26 16.05 -8.93
CA GLU A 33 15.68 15.31 -10.13
C GLU A 33 14.60 14.37 -10.70
N LEU A 34 13.61 13.98 -9.88
CA LEU A 34 12.63 12.95 -10.25
C LEU A 34 11.25 13.53 -10.55
N LYS A 35 11.01 14.80 -10.20
CA LYS A 35 9.74 15.46 -10.49
C LYS A 35 9.55 15.63 -12.00
N SER A 36 8.29 15.44 -12.43
CA SER A 36 7.88 15.67 -13.83
C SER A 36 8.13 17.12 -14.29
N GLY A 37 8.17 18.08 -13.36
CA GLY A 37 8.46 19.50 -13.61
C GLY A 37 7.38 20.27 -14.39
N ASN A 38 6.44 19.56 -15.03
CA ASN A 38 5.43 20.13 -15.94
C ASN A 38 3.98 19.89 -15.49
N VAL A 39 3.77 19.51 -14.23
CA VAL A 39 2.43 19.22 -13.69
C VAL A 39 2.31 19.81 -12.30
N ASP A 40 1.20 20.49 -12.02
CA ASP A 40 0.91 21.02 -10.70
C ASP A 40 0.35 19.94 -9.78
N TRP A 41 0.64 20.03 -8.47
CA TRP A 41 0.14 19.08 -7.45
C TRP A 41 -1.38 18.90 -7.52
N ARG A 42 -2.07 20.00 -7.77
CA ARG A 42 -3.52 20.04 -7.95
C ARG A 42 -3.99 19.16 -9.10
N ASP A 43 -3.32 19.23 -10.24
CA ASP A 43 -3.75 18.56 -11.48
C ASP A 43 -3.63 17.04 -11.37
N LEU A 44 -2.78 16.54 -10.48
CA LEU A 44 -2.66 15.11 -10.16
C LEU A 44 -3.86 14.59 -9.34
N ILE A 45 -4.54 15.45 -8.59
CA ILE A 45 -5.55 15.06 -7.60
C ILE A 45 -6.97 15.40 -8.05
N GLU A 46 -7.16 16.53 -8.73
CA GLU A 46 -8.47 17.03 -9.17
C GLU A 46 -9.30 16.00 -9.96
N PRO A 47 -8.72 15.19 -10.88
CA PRO A 47 -9.48 14.14 -11.57
C PRO A 47 -10.08 13.10 -10.61
N THR A 48 -9.37 12.76 -9.54
CA THR A 48 -9.83 11.80 -8.52
C THR A 48 -10.94 12.40 -7.65
N ILE A 49 -10.88 13.70 -7.35
CA ILE A 49 -11.97 14.42 -6.67
C ILE A 49 -13.24 14.34 -7.52
N LYS A 50 -13.14 14.64 -8.82
CA LYS A 50 -14.26 14.55 -9.75
C LYS A 50 -14.88 13.14 -9.76
N LEU A 51 -14.07 12.09 -9.83
CA LEU A 51 -14.55 10.71 -9.72
C LEU A 51 -15.27 10.43 -8.39
N CYS A 52 -14.74 10.93 -7.27
CA CYS A 52 -15.36 10.77 -5.97
C CYS A 52 -16.73 11.46 -5.88
N GLU A 53 -16.94 12.57 -6.60
CA GLU A 53 -18.17 13.35 -6.57
C GLU A 53 -19.22 12.86 -7.58
N GLU A 54 -18.79 12.58 -8.81
CA GLU A 54 -19.67 12.08 -9.87
C GLU A 54 -20.10 10.63 -9.59
N GLY A 55 -19.18 9.84 -9.04
CA GLY A 55 -19.36 8.44 -8.67
C GLY A 55 -18.64 7.49 -9.63
N LEU A 56 -18.09 6.41 -9.07
CA LEU A 56 -17.42 5.35 -9.81
C LEU A 56 -18.36 4.16 -10.01
N GLU A 57 -18.33 3.58 -11.19
CA GLU A 57 -19.06 2.34 -11.49
C GLU A 57 -18.44 1.16 -10.73
N VAL A 58 -19.29 0.35 -10.12
CA VAL A 58 -18.87 -0.88 -9.45
C VAL A 58 -18.49 -1.91 -10.50
N THR A 59 -17.20 -2.26 -10.54
CA THR A 59 -16.66 -3.29 -11.43
C THR A 59 -17.03 -4.70 -10.94
N PRO A 60 -16.92 -5.74 -11.80
CA PRO A 60 -17.16 -7.13 -11.38
C PRO A 60 -16.31 -7.57 -10.18
N TYR A 61 -15.05 -7.13 -10.13
CA TYR A 61 -14.16 -7.41 -9.01
C TYR A 61 -14.67 -6.77 -7.71
N LEU A 62 -15.01 -5.47 -7.75
CA LEU A 62 -15.49 -4.77 -6.57
C LEU A 62 -16.83 -5.34 -6.09
N ALA A 63 -17.76 -5.67 -6.99
CA ALA A 63 -19.03 -6.30 -6.63
C ALA A 63 -18.81 -7.61 -5.86
N ASN A 64 -17.89 -8.46 -6.33
CA ASN A 64 -17.56 -9.72 -5.66
C ASN A 64 -16.97 -9.50 -4.26
N VAL A 65 -16.05 -8.52 -4.11
CA VAL A 65 -15.48 -8.16 -2.80
C VAL A 65 -16.54 -7.61 -1.85
N LEU A 66 -17.43 -6.74 -2.34
CA LEU A 66 -18.51 -6.18 -1.52
C LEU A 66 -19.48 -7.26 -1.06
N GLN A 67 -19.85 -8.19 -1.95
CA GLN A 67 -20.75 -9.28 -1.64
C GLN A 67 -20.13 -10.25 -0.62
N SER A 68 -18.86 -10.64 -0.79
CA SER A 68 -18.19 -11.55 0.14
C SER A 68 -17.98 -10.95 1.54
N GLN A 69 -17.95 -9.62 1.64
CA GLN A 69 -17.74 -8.88 2.89
C GLN A 69 -19.02 -8.23 3.44
N GLU A 70 -20.18 -8.49 2.86
CA GLU A 70 -21.43 -7.76 3.15
C GLU A 70 -21.79 -7.75 4.64
N GLU A 71 -21.71 -8.90 5.31
CA GLU A 71 -21.99 -8.99 6.76
C GLU A 71 -20.99 -8.15 7.57
N SER A 72 -19.70 -8.23 7.23
CA SER A 72 -18.68 -7.45 7.91
C SER A 72 -18.81 -5.94 7.67
N ILE A 73 -19.35 -5.52 6.52
CA ILE A 73 -19.63 -4.12 6.20
C ILE A 73 -20.84 -3.65 7.02
N LYS A 74 -21.93 -4.42 7.05
CA LYS A 74 -23.14 -4.10 7.83
C LYS A 74 -22.87 -3.98 9.32
N ASN A 75 -21.94 -4.78 9.85
CA ASN A 75 -21.56 -4.73 11.27
C ASN A 75 -20.67 -3.53 11.63
N ARG A 76 -20.28 -2.67 10.68
CA ARG A 76 -19.45 -1.47 10.93
C ARG A 76 -20.08 -0.25 10.30
N GLN A 77 -20.62 0.63 11.13
CA GLN A 77 -21.35 1.83 10.67
C GLN A 77 -20.52 2.67 9.68
N THR A 78 -19.25 2.93 9.97
CA THR A 78 -18.37 3.73 9.09
C THR A 78 -18.16 3.13 7.70
N LEU A 79 -18.20 1.80 7.56
CA LEU A 79 -18.17 1.14 6.25
C LEU A 79 -19.55 1.15 5.60
N GLY A 80 -20.61 0.91 6.39
CA GLY A 80 -21.99 0.94 5.95
C GLY A 80 -22.36 2.27 5.29
N ASP A 81 -21.97 3.39 5.90
CA ASP A 81 -22.24 4.75 5.40
C ASP A 81 -21.67 5.01 3.98
N ILE A 82 -20.69 4.22 3.54
CA ILE A 82 -20.00 4.37 2.25
C ILE A 82 -20.42 3.25 1.28
N LEU A 83 -20.50 2.02 1.78
CA LEU A 83 -20.54 0.80 0.96
C LEU A 83 -21.92 0.14 0.89
N ILE A 84 -22.91 0.64 1.65
CA ILE A 84 -24.30 0.20 1.57
C ILE A 84 -25.10 1.22 0.76
N ASN A 85 -25.85 0.71 -0.19
CA ASN A 85 -26.85 1.47 -0.91
C ASN A 85 -28.07 1.67 -0.01
N ASN A 86 -28.26 2.90 0.48
CA ASN A 86 -29.37 3.24 1.38
C ASN A 86 -30.76 2.96 0.79
N ALA A 87 -30.92 2.94 -0.54
CA ALA A 87 -32.19 2.65 -1.18
C ALA A 87 -32.54 1.15 -1.14
N THR A 88 -31.53 0.27 -1.23
CA THR A 88 -31.74 -1.19 -1.29
C THR A 88 -31.37 -1.91 0.00
N GLN A 89 -30.67 -1.24 0.92
CA GLN A 89 -30.10 -1.80 2.16
C GLN A 89 -29.16 -2.99 1.90
N LYS A 90 -28.57 -3.04 0.70
CA LYS A 90 -27.56 -3.99 0.27
C LYS A 90 -26.27 -3.26 -0.04
N VAL A 91 -25.15 -3.98 -0.06
CA VAL A 91 -23.93 -3.43 -0.65
C VAL A 91 -24.14 -3.08 -2.12
N TRP A 92 -23.37 -2.12 -2.63
CA TRP A 92 -23.43 -1.74 -4.04
C TRP A 92 -23.16 -2.95 -4.96
N GLN A 93 -23.94 -3.04 -6.04
CA GLN A 93 -23.94 -4.14 -7.00
C GLN A 93 -23.20 -3.75 -8.29
N LEU A 94 -22.84 -4.74 -9.11
CA LEU A 94 -22.23 -4.51 -10.43
C LEU A 94 -23.02 -3.47 -11.24
N GLY A 95 -22.34 -2.45 -11.75
CA GLY A 95 -22.93 -1.37 -12.54
C GLY A 95 -23.55 -0.23 -11.72
N ASP A 96 -23.71 -0.40 -10.39
CA ASP A 96 -24.09 0.72 -9.51
C ASP A 96 -23.00 1.80 -9.52
N LYS A 97 -23.36 3.02 -9.09
CA LYS A 97 -22.41 4.14 -8.92
C LYS A 97 -22.20 4.48 -7.46
N ILE A 98 -20.96 4.34 -6.99
CA ILE A 98 -20.54 4.69 -5.62
C ILE A 98 -19.91 6.08 -5.63
N ARG A 99 -20.41 6.98 -4.78
CA ARG A 99 -19.79 8.29 -4.52
C ARG A 99 -19.00 8.28 -3.21
N ARG A 100 -17.92 9.08 -3.15
CA ARG A 100 -17.06 9.23 -1.96
C ARG A 100 -16.85 10.71 -1.60
N PRO A 101 -17.92 11.46 -1.26
CA PRO A 101 -17.84 12.91 -1.04
C PRO A 101 -16.94 13.31 0.14
N GLN A 102 -16.83 12.49 1.19
CA GLN A 102 -15.91 12.77 2.31
C GLN A 102 -14.44 12.60 1.89
N LEU A 103 -14.15 11.63 1.01
CA LEU A 103 -12.81 11.50 0.43
C LEU A 103 -12.51 12.69 -0.48
N ALA A 104 -13.47 13.16 -1.28
CA ALA A 104 -13.31 14.37 -2.09
C ALA A 104 -12.94 15.60 -1.21
N LYS A 105 -13.59 15.79 -0.05
CA LYS A 105 -13.22 16.86 0.89
C LYS A 105 -11.80 16.70 1.47
N THR A 106 -11.41 15.47 1.79
CA THR A 106 -10.07 15.13 2.27
C THR A 106 -9.03 15.49 1.20
N LEU A 107 -9.26 15.07 -0.05
CA LEU A 107 -8.39 15.37 -1.18
C LEU A 107 -8.28 16.87 -1.48
N ARG A 108 -9.36 17.66 -1.27
CA ARG A 108 -9.29 19.12 -1.37
C ARG A 108 -8.35 19.75 -0.35
N LYS A 109 -8.36 19.28 0.90
CA LYS A 109 -7.40 19.73 1.92
C LYS A 109 -5.96 19.37 1.52
N ILE A 110 -5.77 18.18 0.94
CA ILE A 110 -4.46 17.73 0.43
C ILE A 110 -3.97 18.60 -0.74
N ILE A 111 -4.86 19.08 -1.62
CA ILE A 111 -4.48 20.04 -2.67
C ILE A 111 -3.96 21.35 -2.06
N SER A 112 -4.61 21.86 -1.01
CA SER A 112 -4.25 23.16 -0.41
C SER A 112 -3.07 23.11 0.55
N GLU A 113 -2.92 22.03 1.32
CA GLU A 113 -1.94 21.91 2.40
C GLU A 113 -0.80 20.94 2.05
N GLY A 114 -0.86 20.27 0.90
CA GLY A 114 0.07 19.21 0.52
C GLY A 114 -0.05 17.98 1.45
N ALA A 115 1.04 17.21 1.56
CA ALA A 115 1.07 16.09 2.50
C ALA A 115 0.83 16.50 3.95
N GLU A 116 1.30 17.70 4.35
CA GLU A 116 1.21 18.16 5.74
C GLU A 116 -0.22 18.19 6.29
N ALA A 117 -1.25 18.27 5.43
CA ALA A 117 -2.64 18.10 5.84
C ALA A 117 -2.84 16.91 6.78
N LEU A 118 -2.22 15.75 6.48
CA LEU A 118 -2.33 14.53 7.27
C LEU A 118 -1.32 14.45 8.43
N TYR A 119 -0.08 14.93 8.23
CA TYR A 119 1.01 14.69 9.19
C TYR A 119 1.14 15.78 10.26
N ASN A 120 0.89 17.04 9.92
CA ASN A 120 0.96 18.17 10.84
C ASN A 120 0.01 19.32 10.42
N GLY A 121 -1.23 18.96 10.09
CA GLY A 121 -2.17 19.86 9.42
C GLY A 121 -3.63 19.60 9.79
N SER A 122 -4.55 20.03 8.93
CA SER A 122 -5.97 20.10 9.27
C SER A 122 -6.70 18.75 9.34
N LEU A 123 -6.03 17.63 9.05
CA LEU A 123 -6.56 16.27 9.17
C LEU A 123 -5.92 15.47 10.30
N THR A 124 -4.75 15.88 10.81
CA THR A 124 -3.94 15.08 11.74
C THR A 124 -4.69 14.71 13.01
N ARG A 125 -5.33 15.69 13.65
CA ARG A 125 -6.04 15.47 14.92
C ARG A 125 -7.24 14.53 14.76
N ASP A 126 -8.02 14.71 13.69
CA ASP A 126 -9.19 13.87 13.42
C ASP A 126 -8.76 12.44 13.10
N PHE A 127 -7.70 12.27 12.29
CA PHE A 127 -7.12 10.97 11.97
C PHE A 127 -6.65 10.23 13.23
N VAL A 128 -5.85 10.89 14.08
CA VAL A 128 -5.35 10.30 15.33
C VAL A 128 -6.50 9.95 16.27
N LYS A 129 -7.52 10.81 16.36
CA LYS A 129 -8.70 10.53 17.16
C LYS A 129 -9.42 9.27 16.67
N ASP A 130 -9.67 9.14 15.37
CA ASP A 130 -10.36 7.98 14.80
C ASP A 130 -9.59 6.67 15.07
N ILE A 131 -8.26 6.70 14.95
CA ILE A 131 -7.42 5.53 15.28
C ILE A 131 -7.50 5.17 16.77
N ARG A 132 -7.44 6.16 17.66
CA ARG A 132 -7.53 5.95 19.12
C ARG A 132 -8.89 5.45 19.55
N ASP A 133 -9.97 5.97 18.98
CA ASP A 133 -11.34 5.51 19.24
C ASP A 133 -11.52 4.03 18.83
N LEU A 134 -10.69 3.53 17.91
CA LEU A 134 -10.62 2.12 17.50
C LEU A 134 -9.55 1.31 18.26
N GLY A 135 -9.01 1.84 19.36
CA GLY A 135 -8.02 1.17 20.22
C GLY A 135 -6.58 1.19 19.68
N GLY A 136 -6.30 2.04 18.69
CA GLY A 136 -4.96 2.25 18.18
C GLY A 136 -4.12 3.18 19.05
N ILE A 137 -2.82 3.20 18.78
CA ILE A 137 -1.82 3.90 19.61
C ILE A 137 -1.09 5.02 18.87
N ILE A 138 -1.37 5.26 17.59
CA ILE A 138 -0.76 6.35 16.83
C ILE A 138 -1.05 7.67 17.54
N THR A 139 -0.04 8.52 17.63
CA THR A 139 -0.09 9.86 18.20
C THR A 139 0.17 10.92 17.14
N GLU A 140 -0.14 12.18 17.45
CA GLU A 140 0.22 13.32 16.59
C GLU A 140 1.73 13.45 16.44
N GLU A 141 2.51 13.06 17.45
CA GLU A 141 3.98 13.02 17.41
C GLU A 141 4.48 11.96 16.42
N ASP A 142 3.88 10.76 16.41
CA ASP A 142 4.23 9.72 15.43
C ASP A 142 3.96 10.19 14.00
N MET A 143 2.86 10.93 13.79
CA MET A 143 2.53 11.52 12.49
C MET A 143 3.54 12.60 12.11
N ALA A 144 3.87 13.53 13.02
CA ALA A 144 4.81 14.61 12.76
C ALA A 144 6.24 14.11 12.48
N ASN A 145 6.65 13.02 13.12
CA ASN A 145 7.98 12.44 12.99
C ASN A 145 8.14 11.49 11.80
N TYR A 146 7.07 11.20 11.04
CA TYR A 146 7.16 10.33 9.87
C TYR A 146 8.01 10.96 8.77
N SER A 147 9.00 10.21 8.28
CA SER A 147 9.87 10.61 7.17
C SER A 147 9.96 9.52 6.11
N VAL A 148 10.06 9.94 4.85
CA VAL A 148 10.39 9.04 3.74
C VAL A 148 11.88 8.73 3.72
N LYS A 149 12.25 7.54 3.27
CA LYS A 149 13.66 7.14 3.06
C LYS A 149 13.88 6.88 1.58
N TRP A 150 14.91 7.51 1.03
CA TRP A 150 15.42 7.19 -0.31
C TRP A 150 16.49 6.11 -0.18
N SER A 151 16.46 5.14 -1.08
CA SER A 151 17.40 4.02 -1.08
C SER A 151 17.65 3.56 -2.49
N ASP A 152 18.88 3.11 -2.75
CA ASP A 152 19.23 2.53 -4.04
C ASP A 152 18.44 1.23 -4.26
N PRO A 153 18.01 0.97 -5.51
CA PRO A 153 17.32 -0.27 -5.82
C PRO A 153 18.28 -1.45 -5.76
N VAL A 154 17.79 -2.60 -5.31
CA VAL A 154 18.52 -3.86 -5.48
C VAL A 154 18.36 -4.32 -6.93
N SER A 155 19.41 -4.89 -7.48
CA SER A 155 19.51 -5.09 -8.93
C SER A 155 19.95 -6.51 -9.28
N ALA A 156 19.39 -7.05 -10.36
CA ALA A 156 19.81 -8.33 -10.94
C ALA A 156 20.18 -8.14 -12.42
N GLN A 157 21.29 -8.77 -12.84
CA GLN A 157 21.64 -8.83 -14.25
C GLN A 157 20.90 -9.99 -14.92
N LEU A 158 20.21 -9.68 -16.01
CA LEU A 158 19.47 -10.62 -16.83
C LEU A 158 20.19 -10.83 -18.17
N ARG A 159 19.91 -11.95 -18.84
CA ARG A 159 20.42 -12.18 -20.20
C ARG A 159 19.93 -11.13 -21.18
N GLY A 160 20.74 -10.85 -22.20
CA GLY A 160 20.43 -9.84 -23.21
C GLY A 160 20.83 -8.42 -22.80
N ASN A 161 21.74 -8.28 -21.83
CA ASN A 161 22.20 -7.00 -21.28
C ASN A 161 21.06 -6.17 -20.67
N PHE A 162 20.11 -6.84 -20.03
CA PHE A 162 19.06 -6.18 -19.25
C PHE A 162 19.44 -6.18 -17.77
N THR A 163 19.17 -5.08 -17.08
CA THR A 163 19.26 -4.98 -15.63
C THR A 163 17.87 -4.79 -15.07
N LEU A 164 17.47 -5.66 -14.14
CA LEU A 164 16.26 -5.47 -13.33
C LEU A 164 16.63 -4.63 -12.11
N HIS A 165 15.89 -3.54 -11.88
CA HIS A 165 15.91 -2.78 -10.64
C HIS A 165 14.62 -3.05 -9.86
N THR A 166 14.73 -3.33 -8.55
CA THR A 166 13.57 -3.62 -7.69
C THR A 166 13.79 -3.10 -6.26
N MET A 167 12.75 -3.18 -5.43
CA MET A 167 12.70 -2.55 -4.11
C MET A 167 13.64 -3.26 -3.10
N PRO A 168 14.55 -2.55 -2.41
CA PRO A 168 15.38 -3.14 -1.34
C PRO A 168 14.53 -3.58 -0.13
N LEU A 169 15.17 -4.19 0.87
CA LEU A 169 14.59 -4.35 2.20
C LEU A 169 14.03 -3.02 2.75
N PRO A 170 12.90 -3.05 3.49
CA PRO A 170 12.14 -4.23 3.95
C PRO A 170 11.20 -4.85 2.89
N GLY A 171 11.28 -4.42 1.63
CA GLY A 171 10.60 -5.07 0.50
C GLY A 171 11.14 -6.48 0.22
N SER A 172 10.61 -7.14 -0.82
CA SER A 172 11.03 -8.49 -1.21
C SER A 172 11.85 -8.53 -2.52
N GLY A 173 12.46 -7.41 -2.91
CA GLY A 173 13.29 -7.35 -4.11
C GLY A 173 14.55 -8.22 -3.99
N ASP A 174 15.19 -8.28 -2.82
CA ASP A 174 16.35 -9.16 -2.58
C ASP A 174 16.01 -10.64 -2.78
N VAL A 175 14.81 -11.05 -2.35
CA VAL A 175 14.29 -12.41 -2.57
C VAL A 175 14.12 -12.68 -4.07
N LEU A 176 13.61 -11.72 -4.82
CA LEU A 176 13.47 -11.81 -6.27
C LEU A 176 14.85 -11.88 -6.97
N VAL A 177 15.78 -11.01 -6.60
CA VAL A 177 17.14 -10.99 -7.14
C VAL A 177 17.85 -12.31 -6.88
N PHE A 178 17.72 -12.87 -5.67
CA PHE A 178 18.26 -14.19 -5.33
C PHE A 178 17.72 -15.30 -6.24
N MET A 179 16.39 -15.36 -6.43
CA MET A 179 15.77 -16.35 -7.33
C MET A 179 16.26 -16.19 -8.77
N LEU A 180 16.33 -14.96 -9.26
CA LEU A 180 16.77 -14.68 -10.64
C LEU A 180 18.24 -15.02 -10.86
N ASN A 181 19.11 -14.79 -9.88
CA ASN A 181 20.52 -15.16 -9.97
C ASN A 181 20.70 -16.68 -10.09
N ILE A 182 19.92 -17.47 -9.35
CA ILE A 182 19.88 -18.94 -9.50
C ILE A 182 19.36 -19.30 -10.89
N LEU A 183 18.23 -18.74 -11.31
CA LEU A 183 17.58 -19.12 -12.56
C LEU A 183 18.38 -18.73 -13.80
N ASN A 184 19.20 -17.68 -13.71
CA ASN A 184 20.04 -17.20 -14.81
C ASN A 184 21.04 -18.28 -15.31
N THR A 185 21.43 -19.23 -14.44
CA THR A 185 22.33 -20.34 -14.82
C THR A 185 21.65 -21.43 -15.65
N PHE A 186 20.32 -21.44 -15.75
CA PHE A 186 19.55 -22.52 -16.38
C PHE A 186 18.91 -22.13 -17.73
N VAL A 187 19.43 -21.09 -18.37
CA VAL A 187 18.87 -20.55 -19.63
C VAL A 187 19.64 -21.11 -20.87
N PRO A 188 18.98 -21.44 -22.00
CA PRO A 188 17.55 -21.26 -22.31
C PRO A 188 16.64 -22.15 -21.47
N ALA A 189 15.62 -21.54 -20.88
CA ALA A 189 14.58 -22.26 -20.17
C ALA A 189 13.61 -22.85 -21.20
N ALA A 190 13.29 -24.13 -21.08
CA ALA A 190 12.24 -24.76 -21.87
C ALA A 190 10.92 -24.72 -21.08
N THR A 191 9.78 -24.84 -21.75
CA THR A 191 8.51 -25.03 -21.05
C THR A 191 8.32 -26.51 -20.70
N ASP A 192 9.17 -27.03 -19.81
CA ASP A 192 9.20 -28.44 -19.43
C ASP A 192 9.17 -28.63 -17.91
N VAL A 193 8.90 -29.87 -17.48
CA VAL A 193 8.80 -30.24 -16.06
C VAL A 193 10.07 -29.87 -15.29
N LEU A 194 11.24 -30.03 -15.92
CA LEU A 194 12.53 -29.72 -15.29
C LEU A 194 12.68 -28.22 -15.01
N THR A 195 12.21 -27.35 -15.92
CA THR A 195 12.24 -25.91 -15.72
C THR A 195 11.32 -25.49 -14.58
N TYR A 196 10.10 -26.00 -14.52
CA TYR A 196 9.19 -25.72 -13.39
C TYR A 196 9.72 -26.26 -12.07
N HIS A 197 10.37 -27.43 -12.08
CA HIS A 197 11.06 -27.96 -10.90
C HIS A 197 12.15 -26.99 -10.43
N ARG A 198 13.01 -26.49 -11.32
CA ARG A 198 14.07 -25.52 -10.97
C ARG A 198 13.50 -24.19 -10.45
N ILE A 199 12.43 -23.69 -11.06
CA ILE A 199 11.71 -22.50 -10.56
C ILE A 199 11.21 -22.77 -9.13
N THR A 200 10.54 -23.90 -8.91
CA THR A 200 10.01 -24.29 -7.59
C THR A 200 11.13 -24.41 -6.55
N GLU A 201 12.24 -25.07 -6.87
CA GLU A 201 13.37 -25.20 -5.95
C GLU A 201 14.03 -23.84 -5.66
N SER A 202 14.17 -22.96 -6.65
CA SER A 202 14.67 -21.60 -6.43
C SER A 202 13.80 -20.81 -5.44
N MET A 203 12.47 -20.94 -5.55
CA MET A 203 11.53 -20.32 -4.62
C MET A 203 11.67 -20.90 -3.21
N LYS A 204 11.81 -22.23 -3.07
CA LYS A 204 12.02 -22.87 -1.76
C LYS A 204 13.27 -22.35 -1.06
N TYR A 205 14.40 -22.25 -1.77
CA TYR A 205 15.63 -21.70 -1.21
C TYR A 205 15.46 -20.23 -0.83
N ALA A 206 14.86 -19.41 -1.69
CA ALA A 206 14.67 -17.99 -1.45
C ALA A 206 13.77 -17.72 -0.23
N TYR A 207 12.64 -18.42 -0.13
CA TYR A 207 11.72 -18.27 1.00
C TYR A 207 12.26 -18.89 2.30
N GLY A 208 13.13 -19.90 2.21
CA GLY A 208 13.87 -20.41 3.37
C GLY A 208 14.79 -19.36 4.00
N ARG A 209 15.38 -18.47 3.17
CA ARG A 209 16.19 -17.33 3.65
C ARG A 209 15.36 -16.11 4.03
N ARG A 210 14.16 -15.94 3.45
CA ARG A 210 13.30 -14.76 3.67
C ARG A 210 12.99 -14.49 5.15
N THR A 211 12.96 -15.52 5.99
CA THR A 211 12.73 -15.38 7.44
C THR A 211 13.88 -14.71 8.19
N GLU A 212 15.06 -14.59 7.56
CA GLU A 212 16.24 -13.88 8.09
C GLU A 212 16.19 -12.38 7.76
N LEU A 213 15.26 -11.95 6.91
CA LEU A 213 15.17 -10.58 6.40
C LEU A 213 14.26 -9.70 7.27
N GLY A 214 14.58 -8.41 7.34
CA GLY A 214 13.81 -7.41 8.07
C GLY A 214 14.17 -5.99 7.65
N ASP A 215 13.68 -5.01 8.40
CA ASP A 215 14.08 -3.61 8.25
C ASP A 215 15.56 -3.45 8.67
N THR A 216 16.39 -2.95 7.76
CA THR A 216 17.84 -2.84 7.94
C THR A 216 18.24 -1.79 8.99
N ASP A 217 17.34 -0.87 9.34
CA ASP A 217 17.58 0.09 10.42
C ASP A 217 17.44 -0.58 11.81
N PHE A 218 16.82 -1.77 11.89
CA PHE A 218 16.49 -2.45 13.14
C PHE A 218 17.10 -3.85 13.27
N VAL A 219 17.42 -4.51 12.15
CA VAL A 219 18.00 -5.85 12.12
C VAL A 219 19.39 -5.78 11.50
N HIS A 220 20.40 -6.14 12.29
CA HIS A 220 21.79 -6.20 11.85
C HIS A 220 22.18 -7.62 11.38
N ASN A 221 23.23 -7.72 10.55
CA ASN A 221 23.75 -8.97 9.97
C ASN A 221 22.79 -9.68 9.00
N ILE A 222 22.01 -8.92 8.22
CA ILE A 222 21.22 -9.49 7.12
C ILE A 222 22.16 -9.78 5.95
N GLY A 223 22.44 -11.05 5.67
CA GLY A 223 23.15 -11.49 4.45
C GLY A 223 24.60 -11.93 4.62
N ASP A 224 25.06 -12.24 5.83
CA ASP A 224 26.30 -13.01 6.06
C ASP A 224 26.13 -14.51 5.71
#